data_AF-A0A846YF03-F1
#
_entry.id   AF-A0A846YF03-F1
#
_cell.length_a   1.000
_cell.length_b   1.000
_cell.length_c   1.000
_cell.angle_alpha   90.00
_cell.angle_beta   90.00
_cell.angle_gamma   90.00
#
_symmetry.space_group_name_H-M   'P 1'
#
loop_
_entity.id
_entity.type
_entity.pdbx_description
1 polymer ?
#
loop_
_entity_poly.entity_id
_entity_poly.type
_entity_poly.pdbx_seq_one_letter_code
_entity_poly.pdbx_strand_id
1 'polypeptide(L)'
;MSNLMDAVWERDPAAVESLLKDGASPEETNEDGTTPLYQAAVSGCADLVRLLLIYGADPNRPSEPPEEGLPLCAAACWNHIDAVSALVAAGADPDLPEPPHPKQHGPGTPPLLWAAGNGHLETVELLLAAGADPNIEGTPLTRAARRGCYGIVRSLLAHGAEPALADYDGNTAATIAADLAGADLVAVLAGQARGNECEYTVERSPGGDGTERITLRYENADGGGWEASIQDGHDAIAALLADTNRSGPGAA
;
A
#
# COMPACT_ATOMS: atom_id res chain seq x y z
N MET A 1 -12.86 -33.20 7.17
CA MET A 1 -13.29 -32.54 5.92
C MET A 1 -12.59 -31.20 5.94
N SER A 2 -11.82 -30.86 4.92
CA SER A 2 -11.19 -29.54 4.83
C SER A 2 -12.30 -28.50 4.62
N ASN A 3 -12.33 -27.43 5.41
CA ASN A 3 -13.31 -26.36 5.21
C ASN A 3 -12.81 -25.40 4.12
N LEU A 4 -13.67 -24.48 3.65
CA LEU A 4 -13.31 -23.53 2.57
C LEU A 4 -12.05 -22.73 2.92
N MET A 5 -11.93 -22.34 4.19
CA MET A 5 -10.87 -21.47 4.68
C MET A 5 -9.52 -22.18 4.72
N ASP A 6 -9.49 -23.45 5.11
CA ASP A 6 -8.29 -24.30 5.04
C ASP A 6 -7.76 -24.38 3.60
N ALA A 7 -8.64 -24.60 2.62
CA ALA A 7 -8.27 -24.69 1.20
C ALA A 7 -7.74 -23.34 0.64
N VAL A 8 -8.28 -22.21 1.11
CA VAL A 8 -7.75 -20.88 0.77
C VAL A 8 -6.36 -20.69 1.37
N TRP A 9 -6.14 -21.11 2.62
CA TRP A 9 -4.84 -21.03 3.30
C TRP A 9 -3.77 -21.87 2.62
N GLU A 10 -4.14 -23.07 2.17
CA GLU A 10 -3.30 -24.00 1.42
C GLU A 10 -3.06 -23.54 -0.02
N ARG A 11 -3.79 -22.50 -0.48
CA ARG A 11 -3.74 -21.95 -1.82
C ARG A 11 -4.06 -23.00 -2.88
N ASP A 12 -5.14 -23.76 -2.66
CA ASP A 12 -5.63 -24.79 -3.59
C ASP A 12 -6.93 -24.33 -4.29
N PRO A 13 -6.84 -23.73 -5.50
CA PRO A 13 -8.02 -23.29 -6.25
C PRO A 13 -8.99 -24.42 -6.61
N ALA A 14 -8.50 -25.66 -6.78
CA ALA A 14 -9.35 -26.78 -7.15
C ALA A 14 -10.20 -27.23 -5.95
N ALA A 15 -9.61 -27.29 -4.76
CA ALA A 15 -10.34 -27.57 -3.53
C ALA A 15 -11.34 -26.46 -3.22
N VAL A 16 -10.93 -25.18 -3.32
CA VAL A 16 -11.82 -24.03 -3.14
C VAL A 16 -13.00 -24.08 -4.11
N GLU A 17 -12.75 -24.31 -5.40
CA GLU A 17 -13.81 -24.38 -6.41
C GLU A 17 -14.78 -25.53 -6.13
N SER A 18 -14.28 -26.71 -5.74
CA SER A 18 -15.13 -27.85 -5.38
C SER A 18 -16.03 -27.53 -4.19
N LEU A 19 -15.47 -26.94 -3.13
CA LEU A 19 -16.22 -26.60 -1.92
C LEU A 19 -17.31 -25.56 -2.20
N LEU A 20 -17.00 -24.53 -3.00
CA LEU A 20 -17.97 -23.52 -3.41
C LEU A 20 -19.10 -24.11 -4.28
N LYS A 21 -18.78 -25.04 -5.20
CA LYS A 21 -19.78 -25.79 -5.99
C LYS A 21 -20.69 -26.66 -5.12
N ASP A 22 -20.14 -27.22 -4.04
CA ASP A 22 -20.88 -28.03 -3.07
C ASP A 22 -21.70 -27.18 -2.08
N GLY A 23 -21.69 -25.85 -2.22
CA GLY A 23 -22.52 -24.93 -1.45
C GLY A 23 -21.85 -24.34 -0.21
N ALA A 24 -20.53 -24.45 -0.07
CA ALA A 24 -19.79 -23.67 0.91
C ALA A 24 -20.01 -22.18 0.65
N SER A 25 -20.21 -21.41 1.71
CA SER A 25 -20.40 -19.97 1.59
C SER A 25 -19.05 -19.28 1.34
N PRO A 26 -18.90 -18.43 0.30
CA PRO A 26 -17.68 -17.65 0.09
C PRO A 26 -17.44 -16.58 1.18
N GLU A 27 -18.41 -16.44 2.08
CA GLU A 27 -18.51 -15.44 3.14
C GLU A 27 -18.32 -16.04 4.54
N GLU A 28 -18.09 -17.35 4.64
CA GLU A 28 -17.85 -18.02 5.92
C GLU A 28 -16.45 -17.71 6.43
N THR A 29 -16.38 -17.05 7.58
CA THR A 29 -15.12 -16.66 8.21
C THR A 29 -14.53 -17.79 9.04
N ASN A 30 -13.22 -17.74 9.31
CA ASN A 30 -12.62 -18.59 10.36
C ASN A 30 -13.00 -18.09 11.77
N GLU A 31 -12.42 -18.75 12.80
CA GLU A 31 -12.60 -18.39 14.21
C GLU A 31 -12.07 -16.99 14.58
N ASP A 32 -11.16 -16.44 13.78
CA ASP A 32 -10.60 -15.09 13.93
C ASP A 32 -11.40 -14.01 13.17
N GLY A 33 -12.51 -14.39 12.52
CA GLY A 33 -13.31 -13.44 11.75
C GLY A 33 -12.72 -13.07 10.39
N THR A 34 -11.67 -13.76 9.93
CA THR A 34 -11.06 -13.57 8.62
C THR A 34 -11.97 -14.08 7.51
N THR A 35 -12.27 -13.23 6.53
CA THR A 35 -12.99 -13.65 5.32
C THR A 35 -12.07 -14.41 4.35
N PRO A 36 -12.61 -15.38 3.58
CA PRO A 36 -11.85 -16.07 2.53
C PRO A 36 -11.22 -15.11 1.52
N LEU A 37 -11.95 -14.07 1.13
CA LEU A 37 -11.50 -13.10 0.14
C LEU A 37 -10.34 -12.24 0.66
N TYR A 38 -10.39 -11.81 1.92
CA TYR A 38 -9.28 -11.10 2.56
C TYR A 38 -8.01 -11.96 2.61
N GLN A 39 -8.12 -13.22 3.04
CA GLN A 39 -6.96 -14.13 3.08
C GLN A 39 -6.36 -14.36 1.68
N ALA A 40 -7.21 -14.54 0.66
CA ALA A 40 -6.76 -14.66 -0.72
C ALA A 40 -6.01 -13.40 -1.18
N ALA A 41 -6.51 -12.20 -0.83
CA ALA A 41 -5.88 -10.93 -1.12
C ALA A 41 -4.53 -10.75 -0.40
N VAL A 42 -4.44 -11.10 0.90
CA VAL A 42 -3.18 -11.08 1.67
C VAL A 42 -2.11 -11.97 1.02
N SER A 43 -2.50 -13.18 0.59
CA SER A 43 -1.58 -14.11 -0.07
C SER A 43 -1.21 -13.73 -1.52
N GLY A 44 -1.89 -12.74 -2.10
CA GLY A 44 -1.72 -12.34 -3.49
C GLY A 44 -2.20 -13.37 -4.51
N CYS A 45 -3.00 -14.36 -4.09
CA CYS A 45 -3.46 -15.41 -4.98
C CYS A 45 -4.64 -14.92 -5.83
N ALA A 46 -4.33 -14.27 -6.95
CA ALA A 46 -5.32 -13.68 -7.85
C ALA A 46 -6.36 -14.68 -8.36
N ASP A 47 -5.98 -15.95 -8.56
CA ASP A 47 -6.90 -17.02 -8.95
C ASP A 47 -7.97 -17.26 -7.88
N LEU A 48 -7.58 -17.31 -6.61
CA LEU A 48 -8.51 -17.44 -5.49
C LEU A 48 -9.38 -16.20 -5.33
N VAL A 49 -8.80 -15.00 -5.47
CA VAL A 49 -9.56 -13.74 -5.46
C VAL A 49 -10.65 -13.78 -6.52
N ARG A 50 -10.31 -14.07 -7.78
CA ARG A 50 -11.28 -14.16 -8.89
C ARG A 50 -12.34 -15.23 -8.63
N LEU A 51 -11.93 -16.39 -8.13
CA LEU A 51 -12.83 -17.51 -7.86
C LEU A 51 -13.84 -17.14 -6.78
N LEU A 52 -13.40 -16.62 -5.63
CA LEU A 52 -14.28 -16.21 -4.54
C LEU A 52 -15.27 -15.11 -4.99
N LEU A 53 -14.81 -14.14 -5.78
CA LEU A 53 -15.66 -13.10 -6.37
C LEU A 53 -16.71 -13.67 -7.34
N ILE A 54 -16.34 -14.65 -8.19
CA ILE A 54 -17.29 -15.33 -9.10
C ILE A 54 -18.41 -16.04 -8.33
N TYR A 55 -18.11 -16.59 -7.15
CA TYR A 55 -19.09 -17.26 -6.30
C TYR A 55 -19.82 -16.29 -5.35
N GLY A 56 -19.58 -14.98 -5.47
CA GLY A 56 -20.39 -13.94 -4.81
C GLY A 56 -19.83 -13.43 -3.49
N ALA A 57 -18.52 -13.58 -3.23
CA ALA A 57 -17.88 -12.83 -2.16
C ALA A 57 -18.03 -11.31 -2.40
N ASP A 58 -18.40 -10.56 -1.37
CA ASP A 58 -18.48 -9.10 -1.38
C ASP A 58 -17.06 -8.51 -1.33
N PRO A 59 -16.61 -7.79 -2.38
CA PRO A 59 -15.27 -7.20 -2.41
C PRO A 59 -15.03 -6.14 -1.32
N ASN A 60 -16.10 -5.62 -0.70
CA ASN A 60 -16.05 -4.58 0.32
C ASN A 60 -16.33 -5.11 1.73
N ARG A 61 -16.49 -6.43 1.92
CA ARG A 61 -16.68 -6.97 3.26
C ARG A 61 -15.35 -6.98 4.02
N PRO A 62 -15.27 -6.32 5.18
CA PRO A 62 -14.08 -6.41 6.01
C PRO A 62 -14.04 -7.75 6.77
N SER A 63 -12.83 -8.22 7.04
CA SER A 63 -12.60 -9.19 8.12
C SER A 63 -12.86 -8.54 9.48
N GLU A 64 -13.26 -9.36 10.45
CA GLU A 64 -13.55 -8.93 11.82
C GLU A 64 -12.30 -9.02 12.72
N PRO A 65 -12.31 -8.41 13.93
CA PRO A 65 -11.20 -8.53 14.86
C PRO A 65 -10.89 -9.99 15.23
N PRO A 66 -9.61 -10.39 15.33
CA PRO A 66 -8.42 -9.53 15.37
C PRO A 66 -7.78 -9.20 14.01
N GLU A 67 -8.16 -9.87 12.92
CA GLU A 67 -7.57 -9.69 11.58
C GLU A 67 -8.39 -8.71 10.75
N GLU A 68 -8.59 -7.50 11.28
CA GLU A 68 -9.40 -6.45 10.65
C GLU A 68 -8.76 -5.95 9.36
N GLY A 69 -9.54 -5.85 8.30
CA GLY A 69 -9.06 -5.29 7.04
C GLY A 69 -9.97 -5.54 5.85
N LEU A 70 -9.73 -4.79 4.78
CA LEU A 70 -10.45 -4.93 3.51
C LEU A 70 -9.58 -5.67 2.50
N PRO A 71 -10.16 -6.53 1.64
CA PRO A 71 -9.40 -7.25 0.61
C PRO A 71 -8.56 -6.31 -0.27
N LEU A 72 -9.12 -5.17 -0.69
CA LEU A 72 -8.40 -4.20 -1.53
C LEU A 72 -7.25 -3.52 -0.78
N CYS A 73 -7.40 -3.22 0.52
CA CYS A 73 -6.31 -2.67 1.34
C CYS A 73 -5.16 -3.66 1.48
N ALA A 74 -5.45 -4.94 1.75
CA ALA A 74 -4.44 -5.99 1.82
C ALA A 74 -3.67 -6.14 0.50
N ALA A 75 -4.40 -6.27 -0.62
CA ALA A 75 -3.78 -6.39 -1.94
C ALA A 75 -2.93 -5.17 -2.30
N ALA A 76 -3.40 -3.97 -1.97
CA ALA A 76 -2.68 -2.71 -2.23
C ALA A 76 -1.44 -2.57 -1.33
N CYS A 77 -1.51 -2.96 -0.06
CA CYS A 77 -0.39 -2.92 0.88
C CYS A 77 0.80 -3.77 0.40
N TRP A 78 0.52 -4.95 -0.15
CA TRP A 78 1.53 -5.92 -0.58
C TRP A 78 1.88 -5.86 -2.07
N ASN A 79 1.33 -4.89 -2.82
CA ASN A 79 1.54 -4.73 -4.26
C ASN A 79 1.09 -5.93 -5.12
N HIS A 80 0.00 -6.59 -4.73
CA HIS A 80 -0.54 -7.72 -5.49
C HIS A 80 -1.40 -7.23 -6.66
N ILE A 81 -0.75 -6.70 -7.71
CA ILE A 81 -1.40 -6.00 -8.84
C ILE A 81 -2.59 -6.75 -9.43
N ASP A 82 -2.44 -8.06 -9.68
CA ASP A 82 -3.51 -8.88 -10.26
C ASP A 82 -4.72 -9.04 -9.33
N ALA A 83 -4.47 -9.08 -8.01
CA ALA A 83 -5.53 -9.12 -7.01
C ALA A 83 -6.23 -7.75 -6.89
N VAL A 84 -5.47 -6.65 -6.87
CA VAL A 84 -6.01 -5.27 -6.92
C VAL A 84 -6.91 -5.11 -8.15
N SER A 85 -6.42 -5.50 -9.33
CA SER A 85 -7.16 -5.45 -10.59
C SER A 85 -8.46 -6.25 -10.53
N ALA A 86 -8.41 -7.48 -10.00
CA ALA A 86 -9.59 -8.33 -9.86
C ALA A 86 -10.64 -7.73 -8.88
N LEU A 87 -10.20 -7.20 -7.75
CA LEU A 87 -11.06 -6.60 -6.73
C LEU A 87 -11.75 -5.33 -7.26
N VAL A 88 -11.00 -4.42 -7.87
CA VAL A 88 -11.55 -3.20 -8.50
C VAL A 88 -12.54 -3.57 -9.61
N ALA A 89 -12.20 -4.53 -10.46
CA ALA A 89 -13.09 -4.99 -11.53
C ALA A 89 -14.41 -5.61 -11.00
N ALA A 90 -14.40 -6.13 -9.77
CA ALA A 90 -15.58 -6.66 -9.10
C ALA A 90 -16.35 -5.61 -8.28
N GLY A 91 -15.92 -4.35 -8.26
CA GLY A 91 -16.61 -3.25 -7.56
C GLY A 91 -16.13 -3.01 -6.13
N ALA A 92 -14.89 -3.39 -5.80
CA ALA A 92 -14.23 -2.89 -4.60
C ALA A 92 -14.17 -1.35 -4.65
N ASP A 93 -14.60 -0.69 -3.59
CA ASP A 93 -14.56 0.76 -3.43
C ASP A 93 -13.10 1.18 -3.11
N PRO A 94 -12.44 1.94 -4.00
CA PRO A 94 -11.04 2.31 -3.83
C PRO A 94 -10.80 3.33 -2.70
N ASP A 95 -11.85 3.97 -2.18
CA ASP A 95 -11.78 4.97 -1.11
C ASP A 95 -12.28 4.44 0.23
N LEU A 96 -12.76 3.20 0.30
CA LEU A 96 -13.28 2.62 1.53
C LEU A 96 -12.15 2.45 2.56
N PRO A 97 -12.19 3.18 3.71
CA PRO A 97 -11.19 3.01 4.75
C PRO A 97 -11.41 1.69 5.50
N GLU A 98 -10.32 1.09 5.96
CA GLU A 98 -10.40 -0.07 6.87
C GLU A 98 -11.23 0.27 8.13
N PRO A 99 -11.89 -0.72 8.75
CA PRO A 99 -12.56 -0.50 10.02
C PRO A 99 -11.55 -0.06 11.12
N PRO A 100 -12.00 0.66 12.16
CA PRO A 100 -11.13 1.12 13.23
C PRO A 100 -10.53 -0.02 14.05
N HIS A 101 -9.21 -0.09 14.11
CA HIS A 101 -8.49 -1.15 14.84
C HIS A 101 -8.13 -0.75 16.27
N PRO A 102 -8.27 -1.62 17.30
CA PRO A 102 -8.00 -1.31 18.71
C PRO A 102 -6.57 -0.82 19.00
N LYS A 103 -5.61 -1.18 18.16
CA LYS A 103 -4.21 -0.74 18.26
C LYS A 103 -3.86 0.42 17.31
N GLN A 104 -4.81 0.90 16.51
CA GLN A 104 -4.65 2.06 15.64
C GLN A 104 -5.45 3.24 16.23
N HIS A 105 -4.82 4.41 16.31
CA HIS A 105 -5.51 5.64 16.70
C HIS A 105 -5.66 6.53 15.46
N GLY A 106 -6.89 6.78 15.03
CA GLY A 106 -7.20 7.57 13.84
C GLY A 106 -8.25 6.91 12.94
N PRO A 107 -8.60 7.53 11.81
CA PRO A 107 -9.39 6.88 10.77
C PRO A 107 -8.63 5.70 10.17
N GLY A 108 -9.36 4.71 9.67
CA GLY A 108 -8.76 3.58 8.96
C GLY A 108 -8.05 4.01 7.69
N THR A 109 -7.13 3.17 7.20
CA THR A 109 -6.26 3.49 6.06
C THR A 109 -6.89 2.98 4.76
N PRO A 110 -7.26 3.83 3.78
CA PRO A 110 -7.73 3.38 2.48
C PRO A 110 -6.60 2.76 1.63
N PRO A 111 -6.94 1.99 0.57
CA PRO A 111 -5.98 1.31 -0.29
C PRO A 111 -4.88 2.21 -0.87
N LEU A 112 -5.23 3.44 -1.29
CA LEU A 112 -4.30 4.37 -1.92
C LEU A 112 -3.20 4.84 -0.96
N LEU A 113 -3.50 5.00 0.34
CA LEU A 113 -2.49 5.36 1.35
C LEU A 113 -1.49 4.23 1.57
N TRP A 114 -1.95 2.98 1.59
CA TRP A 114 -1.08 1.81 1.69
C TRP A 114 -0.12 1.73 0.50
N ALA A 115 -0.65 1.85 -0.72
CA ALA A 115 0.15 1.80 -1.93
C ALA A 115 1.18 2.96 -2.01
N ALA A 116 0.75 4.19 -1.73
CA ALA A 116 1.61 5.37 -1.75
C ALA A 116 2.68 5.34 -0.65
N GLY A 117 2.32 4.90 0.56
CA GLY A 117 3.24 4.78 1.69
C GLY A 117 4.29 3.69 1.53
N ASN A 118 3.97 2.62 0.78
CA ASN A 118 4.89 1.52 0.53
C ASN A 118 5.70 1.68 -0.77
N GLY A 119 5.39 2.68 -1.61
CA GLY A 119 6.14 2.95 -2.84
C GLY A 119 5.68 2.14 -4.05
N HIS A 120 4.42 1.71 -4.07
CA HIS A 120 3.85 0.81 -5.07
C HIS A 120 3.23 1.58 -6.25
N LEU A 121 4.06 2.10 -7.15
CA LEU A 121 3.63 2.98 -8.25
C LEU A 121 2.51 2.38 -9.11
N GLU A 122 2.65 1.13 -9.54
CA GLU A 122 1.67 0.49 -10.42
C GLU A 122 0.32 0.30 -9.71
N THR A 123 0.33 -0.06 -8.42
CA THR A 123 -0.89 -0.11 -7.60
C THR A 123 -1.53 1.28 -7.47
N VAL A 124 -0.74 2.34 -7.25
CA VAL A 124 -1.24 3.72 -7.18
C VAL A 124 -1.91 4.11 -8.49
N GLU A 125 -1.26 3.87 -9.63
CA GLU A 125 -1.83 4.21 -10.94
C GLU A 125 -3.13 3.46 -11.22
N LEU A 126 -3.21 2.18 -10.82
CA LEU A 126 -4.43 1.38 -10.94
C LEU A 126 -5.56 1.96 -10.08
N LEU A 127 -5.30 2.25 -8.81
CA LEU A 127 -6.31 2.81 -7.89
C LEU A 127 -6.80 4.19 -8.36
N LEU A 128 -5.91 5.06 -8.83
CA LEU A 128 -6.28 6.36 -9.39
C LEU A 128 -7.12 6.21 -10.66
N ALA A 129 -6.77 5.27 -11.55
CA ALA A 129 -7.57 4.96 -12.72
C ALA A 129 -8.95 4.37 -12.37
N ALA A 130 -9.07 3.72 -11.22
CA ALA A 130 -10.32 3.23 -10.64
C ALA A 130 -11.17 4.33 -9.97
N GLY A 131 -10.66 5.56 -9.89
CA GLY A 131 -11.36 6.71 -9.32
C GLY A 131 -11.07 6.98 -7.84
N ALA A 132 -10.01 6.41 -7.26
CA ALA A 132 -9.56 6.76 -5.92
C ALA A 132 -9.30 8.26 -5.78
N ASP A 133 -9.76 8.87 -4.68
CA ASP A 133 -9.52 10.27 -4.39
C ASP A 133 -8.04 10.49 -3.97
N PRO A 134 -7.24 11.26 -4.72
CA PRO A 134 -5.86 11.54 -4.34
C PRO A 134 -5.73 12.47 -3.11
N ASN A 135 -6.83 13.05 -2.63
CA ASN A 135 -6.87 14.03 -1.55
C ASN A 135 -7.46 13.48 -0.22
N ILE A 136 -7.48 12.16 -0.04
CA ILE A 136 -7.93 11.53 1.21
C ILE A 136 -7.10 11.95 2.44
N GLU A 137 -7.74 11.89 3.61
CA GLU A 137 -7.15 12.20 4.91
C GLU A 137 -5.89 11.35 5.16
N GLY A 138 -4.85 11.91 5.77
CA GLY A 138 -3.53 11.26 5.85
C GLY A 138 -2.66 11.45 4.59
N THR A 139 -3.22 11.99 3.50
CA THR A 139 -2.56 12.55 2.30
C THR A 139 -1.58 11.62 1.58
N PRO A 140 -1.99 10.90 0.52
CA PRO A 140 -1.11 10.05 -0.30
C PRO A 140 0.14 10.79 -0.79
N LEU A 141 0.01 12.07 -1.12
CA LEU A 141 1.09 12.91 -1.60
C LEU A 141 2.23 13.09 -0.57
N THR A 142 1.90 13.30 0.70
CA THR A 142 2.92 13.47 1.75
C THR A 142 3.59 12.13 2.11
N ARG A 143 2.85 11.01 2.02
CA ARG A 143 3.40 9.66 2.21
C ARG A 143 4.42 9.34 1.12
N ALA A 144 4.06 9.57 -0.14
CA ALA A 144 4.97 9.39 -1.28
C ALA A 144 6.20 10.30 -1.18
N ALA A 145 6.03 11.57 -0.79
CA ALA A 145 7.13 12.51 -0.60
C ALA A 145 8.12 12.06 0.48
N ARG A 146 7.63 11.56 1.62
CA ARG A 146 8.48 11.02 2.71
C ARG A 146 9.35 9.86 2.23
N ARG A 147 8.79 9.01 1.38
CA ARG A 147 9.47 7.85 0.79
C ARG A 147 10.39 8.20 -0.37
N GLY A 148 10.38 9.46 -0.81
CA GLY A 148 11.12 9.93 -1.99
C GLY A 148 10.59 9.36 -3.31
N CYS A 149 9.33 8.91 -3.33
CA CYS A 149 8.74 8.24 -4.48
C CYS A 149 8.30 9.22 -5.57
N TYR A 150 9.27 9.74 -6.33
CA TYR A 150 9.06 10.77 -7.34
C TYR A 150 8.00 10.38 -8.39
N GLY A 151 8.02 9.14 -8.89
CA GLY A 151 7.02 8.63 -9.83
C GLY A 151 5.60 8.68 -9.26
N ILE A 152 5.43 8.31 -7.98
CA ILE A 152 4.14 8.34 -7.30
C ILE A 152 3.67 9.78 -7.10
N VAL A 153 4.55 10.69 -6.66
CA VAL A 153 4.23 12.11 -6.53
C VAL A 153 3.76 12.68 -7.87
N ARG A 154 4.45 12.38 -8.97
CA ARG A 154 4.03 12.81 -10.31
C ARG A 154 2.66 12.28 -10.69
N SER A 155 2.40 10.99 -10.44
CA SER A 155 1.13 10.36 -10.78
C SER A 155 -0.03 10.97 -9.98
N LEU A 156 0.15 11.17 -8.66
CA LEU A 156 -0.83 11.81 -7.79
C LEU A 156 -1.15 13.23 -8.25
N LEU A 157 -0.14 14.05 -8.55
CA LEU A 157 -0.33 15.41 -9.06
C LEU A 157 -1.07 15.43 -10.41
N ALA A 158 -0.75 14.49 -11.30
CA ALA A 158 -1.44 14.36 -12.59
C ALA A 158 -2.92 14.00 -12.44
N HIS A 159 -3.30 13.34 -11.34
CA HIS A 159 -4.68 13.01 -11.00
C HIS A 159 -5.36 14.02 -10.07
N GLY A 160 -4.74 15.18 -9.82
CA GLY A 160 -5.38 16.27 -9.07
C GLY A 160 -5.12 16.27 -7.56
N ALA A 161 -4.06 15.60 -7.09
CA ALA A 161 -3.60 15.78 -5.72
C ALA A 161 -3.25 17.26 -5.44
N GLU A 162 -3.75 17.79 -4.33
CA GLU A 162 -3.53 19.16 -3.89
C GLU A 162 -2.17 19.29 -3.18
N PRO A 163 -1.19 20.04 -3.75
CA PRO A 163 0.17 20.13 -3.17
C PRO A 163 0.21 20.77 -1.77
N ALA A 164 -0.78 21.60 -1.46
CA ALA A 164 -0.88 22.36 -0.22
C ALA A 164 -1.57 21.58 0.91
N LEU A 165 -2.13 20.40 0.63
CA LEU A 165 -2.80 19.58 1.64
C LEU A 165 -1.75 19.03 2.62
N ALA A 166 -1.95 19.31 3.91
CA ALA A 166 -1.06 18.91 4.97
C ALA A 166 -1.53 17.61 5.64
N ASP A 167 -0.58 16.83 6.14
CA ASP A 167 -0.87 15.68 6.99
C ASP A 167 -1.29 16.11 8.41
N TYR A 168 -1.52 15.13 9.29
CA TYR A 168 -1.88 15.35 10.70
C TYR A 168 -0.82 16.10 11.52
N ASP A 169 0.44 16.08 11.08
CA ASP A 169 1.55 16.78 11.72
C ASP A 169 1.73 18.20 11.16
N GLY A 170 0.86 18.63 10.23
CA GLY A 170 0.94 19.93 9.56
C GLY A 170 2.00 20.00 8.47
N ASN A 171 2.56 18.86 8.04
CA ASN A 171 3.56 18.80 6.99
C ASN A 171 2.90 18.68 5.63
N THR A 172 3.38 19.48 4.68
CA THR A 172 3.03 19.33 3.25
C THR A 172 4.06 18.46 2.55
N ALA A 173 3.73 17.97 1.35
CA ALA A 173 4.69 17.22 0.54
C ALA A 173 5.94 18.06 0.23
N ALA A 174 5.77 19.38 0.07
CA ALA A 174 6.87 20.30 -0.22
C ALA A 174 7.81 20.49 0.97
N THR A 175 7.28 20.62 2.19
CA THR A 175 8.11 20.76 3.39
C THR A 175 8.91 19.48 3.65
N ILE A 176 8.27 18.32 3.53
CA ILE A 176 8.93 17.02 3.66
C ILE A 176 10.06 16.85 2.64
N ALA A 177 9.79 17.15 1.38
CA ALA A 177 10.78 16.98 0.32
C ALA A 177 11.97 17.92 0.52
N ALA A 178 11.72 19.17 0.96
CA ALA A 178 12.79 20.13 1.25
C ALA A 178 13.64 19.71 2.45
N ASP A 179 13.04 19.14 3.50
CA ASP A 179 13.77 18.70 4.69
C ASP A 179 14.66 17.49 4.42
N LEU A 180 14.27 16.63 3.48
CA LEU A 180 15.00 15.42 3.09
C LEU A 180 15.89 15.62 1.84
N ALA A 181 15.76 16.74 1.14
CA ALA A 181 16.60 17.08 -0.01
C ALA A 181 18.07 17.24 0.43
N GLY A 182 18.96 16.48 -0.21
CA GLY A 182 20.38 16.44 0.15
C GLY A 182 20.68 15.85 1.54
N ALA A 183 19.69 15.22 2.20
CA ALA A 183 19.92 14.53 3.47
C ALA A 183 20.73 13.25 3.26
N ASP A 184 21.42 12.80 4.31
CA ASP A 184 22.02 11.47 4.33
C ASP A 184 20.92 10.42 4.52
N LEU A 185 20.36 9.94 3.41
CA LEU A 185 19.26 8.98 3.42
C LEU A 185 19.65 7.63 4.03
N VAL A 186 20.94 7.27 4.04
CA VAL A 186 21.43 6.08 4.76
C VAL A 186 21.28 6.30 6.25
N ALA A 187 21.70 7.47 6.77
CA ALA A 187 21.53 7.81 8.18
C ALA A 187 20.05 7.91 8.58
N VAL A 188 19.21 8.50 7.72
CA VAL A 188 17.75 8.57 7.93
C VAL A 188 17.14 7.17 8.04
N LEU A 189 17.42 6.29 7.08
CA LEU A 189 16.93 4.90 7.11
C LEU A 189 17.46 4.13 8.31
N ALA A 190 18.74 4.26 8.64
CA ALA A 190 19.35 3.57 9.77
C ALA A 190 18.74 4.01 11.11
N GLY A 191 18.38 5.28 11.27
CA GLY A 191 17.71 5.78 12.46
C GLY A 191 16.25 5.31 12.62
N GLN A 192 15.61 4.88 11.53
CA GLN A 192 14.25 4.32 11.53
C GLN A 192 14.26 2.79 11.70
N ALA A 193 15.33 2.12 11.29
CA ALA A 193 15.49 0.68 11.42
C ALA A 193 15.61 0.26 12.89
N ARG A 194 15.05 -0.92 13.22
CA ARG A 194 15.15 -1.46 14.58
C ARG A 194 16.59 -1.93 14.84
N GLY A 195 17.32 -1.19 15.67
CA GLY A 195 18.63 -1.58 16.18
C GLY A 195 19.75 -0.72 15.61
N ASN A 196 19.96 0.45 16.21
CA ASN A 196 21.03 1.41 15.86
C ASN A 196 22.47 0.86 16.04
N GLU A 197 22.62 -0.41 16.40
CA GLU A 197 23.89 -1.04 16.78
C GLU A 197 24.29 -2.23 15.89
N CYS A 198 23.47 -2.58 14.88
CA CYS A 198 23.77 -3.70 13.97
C CYS A 198 24.55 -3.23 12.74
N GLU A 199 25.56 -4.00 12.33
CA GLU A 199 26.29 -3.76 11.07
C GLU A 199 25.40 -4.19 9.89
N TYR A 200 25.16 -3.28 8.95
CA TYR A 200 24.30 -3.50 7.78
C TYR A 200 25.06 -3.21 6.48
N THR A 201 24.59 -3.80 5.38
CA THR A 201 25.06 -3.47 4.03
C THR A 201 24.18 -2.38 3.42
N VAL A 202 24.77 -1.58 2.53
CA VAL A 202 24.08 -0.54 1.76
C VAL A 202 24.10 -0.94 0.29
N GLU A 203 22.92 -1.14 -0.29
CA GLU A 203 22.73 -1.38 -1.71
C GLU A 203 22.05 -0.18 -2.37
N ARG A 204 22.50 0.16 -3.58
CA ARG A 204 21.92 1.22 -4.41
C ARG A 204 21.48 0.60 -5.73
N SER A 205 20.21 0.78 -6.09
CA SER A 205 19.61 0.20 -7.29
C SER A 205 18.71 1.21 -8.01
N PRO A 206 18.39 1.04 -9.30
CA PRO A 206 17.44 1.92 -9.98
C PRO A 206 16.03 1.87 -9.36
N GLY A 207 15.44 3.04 -9.12
CA GLY A 207 14.09 3.20 -8.57
C GLY A 207 12.97 2.85 -9.55
N GLY A 208 13.22 2.94 -10.86
CA GLY A 208 12.26 2.68 -11.94
C GLY A 208 11.57 3.94 -12.48
N ASP A 209 11.65 5.06 -11.76
CA ASP A 209 11.06 6.36 -12.08
C ASP A 209 12.12 7.45 -12.38
N GLY A 210 13.37 7.03 -12.59
CA GLY A 210 14.52 7.90 -12.76
C GLY A 210 15.24 8.27 -11.45
N THR A 211 14.74 7.82 -10.30
CA THR A 211 15.43 7.96 -9.01
C THR A 211 16.27 6.72 -8.68
N GLU A 212 17.10 6.82 -7.64
CA GLU A 212 17.80 5.68 -7.05
C GLU A 212 17.00 5.13 -5.86
N ARG A 213 17.07 3.84 -5.60
CA ARG A 213 16.57 3.19 -4.39
C ARG A 213 17.77 2.78 -3.54
N ILE A 214 17.77 3.25 -2.30
CA ILE A 214 18.76 2.87 -1.29
C ILE A 214 18.12 1.81 -0.39
N THR A 215 18.81 0.69 -0.20
CA THR A 215 18.36 -0.44 0.62
C THR A 215 19.41 -0.77 1.66
N LEU A 216 19.00 -0.79 2.92
CA LEU A 216 19.79 -1.28 4.04
C LEU A 216 19.37 -2.71 4.35
N ARG A 217 20.35 -3.63 4.41
CA ARG A 217 20.10 -5.03 4.78
C ARG A 217 20.96 -5.44 5.96
N TYR A 218 20.31 -5.95 6.98
CA TYR A 218 20.93 -6.65 8.10
C TYR A 218 20.57 -8.12 8.05
N GLU A 219 21.57 -8.99 8.17
CA GLU A 219 21.40 -10.44 8.29
C GLU A 219 22.11 -10.91 9.56
N ASN A 220 21.41 -11.69 10.39
CA ASN A 220 21.98 -12.33 11.55
C ASN A 220 22.43 -13.77 11.22
N ALA A 221 23.25 -14.35 12.10
CA ALA A 221 23.79 -15.70 11.89
C ALA A 221 22.71 -16.81 11.85
N ASP A 222 21.53 -16.54 12.40
CA ASP A 222 20.41 -17.48 12.48
C ASP A 222 19.47 -17.39 11.25
N GLY A 223 19.85 -16.61 10.23
CA GLY A 223 19.06 -16.42 9.01
C GLY A 223 17.87 -15.47 9.17
N GLY A 224 17.76 -14.79 10.30
CA GLY A 224 16.88 -13.63 10.50
C GLY A 224 17.56 -12.34 10.04
N GLY A 225 16.80 -11.26 9.98
CA GLY A 225 17.32 -9.99 9.49
C GLY A 225 16.22 -8.95 9.32
N TRP A 226 16.61 -7.77 8.87
CA TRP A 226 15.65 -6.76 8.42
C TRP A 226 16.17 -6.08 7.16
N GLU A 227 15.23 -5.60 6.36
CA GLU A 227 15.50 -4.80 5.18
C GLU A 227 14.67 -3.52 5.26
N ALA A 228 15.30 -2.39 4.94
CA ALA A 228 14.64 -1.09 4.88
C ALA A 228 15.09 -0.37 3.62
N SER A 229 14.14 0.22 2.87
CA SER A 229 14.42 0.89 1.60
C SER A 229 13.75 2.26 1.52
N ILE A 230 14.40 3.20 0.82
CA ILE A 230 13.88 4.53 0.49
C ILE A 230 14.28 4.89 -0.95
N GLN A 231 13.47 5.68 -1.65
CA GLN A 231 13.87 6.28 -2.92
C GLN A 231 14.55 7.63 -2.67
N ASP A 232 15.63 7.88 -3.41
CA ASP A 232 16.39 9.13 -3.41
C ASP A 232 15.81 10.08 -4.46
N GLY A 233 14.56 10.49 -4.21
CA GLY A 233 13.80 11.35 -5.11
C GLY A 233 13.49 12.73 -4.53
N HIS A 234 13.92 13.04 -3.31
CA HIS A 234 13.48 14.23 -2.57
C HIS A 234 13.86 15.54 -3.26
N ASP A 235 15.05 15.63 -3.87
CA ASP A 235 15.47 16.80 -4.67
C ASP A 235 14.55 17.01 -5.89
N ALA A 236 14.23 15.94 -6.61
CA ALA A 236 13.35 15.99 -7.78
C ALA A 236 11.90 16.34 -7.39
N ILE A 237 11.42 15.81 -6.26
CA ILE A 237 10.11 16.12 -5.70
C ILE A 237 10.05 17.60 -5.26
N ALA A 238 11.07 18.10 -4.57
CA ALA A 238 11.13 19.49 -4.13
C ALA A 238 11.10 20.46 -5.33
N ALA A 239 11.87 20.16 -6.39
CA ALA A 239 11.84 20.93 -7.64
C ALA A 239 10.45 20.91 -8.30
N LEU A 240 9.84 19.73 -8.43
CA LEU A 240 8.51 19.56 -9.02
C LEU A 240 7.44 20.37 -8.27
N LEU A 241 7.44 20.32 -6.94
CA LEU A 241 6.45 21.01 -6.10
C LEU A 241 6.66 22.54 -6.07
N ALA A 242 7.90 23.02 -6.23
CA ALA A 242 8.18 24.44 -6.37
C ALA A 242 7.62 25.02 -7.68
N ASP A 243 7.59 24.22 -8.75
CA ASP A 243 7.09 24.64 -10.07
C ASP A 243 5.57 24.60 -10.16
N THR A 244 4.92 23.62 -9.52
CA THR A 244 3.44 23.58 -9.44
C THR A 244 2.87 24.78 -8.67
N ASN A 245 3.51 25.19 -7.57
CA ASN A 245 3.10 26.38 -6.82
C ASN A 245 3.25 27.69 -7.61
N ARG A 246 4.21 27.77 -8.53
CA ARG A 246 4.40 28.94 -9.41
C ARG A 246 3.40 29.02 -10.55
N SER A 247 2.77 27.89 -10.90
CA SER A 247 1.87 27.77 -12.06
C SER A 247 0.37 27.81 -11.68
N GLY A 248 0.05 27.93 -10.38
CA GLY A 248 -1.32 27.98 -9.89
C GLY A 248 -2.06 29.28 -10.25
N PRO A 249 -3.41 29.29 -10.24
CA PRO A 249 -4.25 30.40 -10.72
C PRO A 249 -4.20 31.70 -9.90
N GLY A 250 -3.25 31.83 -8.96
CA GLY A 250 -2.99 33.06 -8.19
C GLY A 250 -1.80 33.89 -8.66
N ALA A 251 -1.13 33.50 -9.75
CA ALA A 251 0.02 34.22 -10.32
C ALA A 251 -0.39 35.06 -11.55
N ALA A 252 -1.27 36.05 -11.37
CA ALA A 252 -1.48 37.17 -12.29
C ALA A 252 -2.12 38.37 -11.58
#